data_AF-A0A9D6UVY9-F1
#
_entry.id   AF-A0A9D6UVY9-F1
#
_cell.length_a   1.000
_cell.length_b   1.000
_cell.length_c   1.000
_cell.angle_alpha   90.00
_cell.angle_beta   90.00
_cell.angle_gamma   90.00
#
_symmetry.space_group_name_H-M   'P 1'
#
loop_
_entity.id
_entity.type
_entity.pdbx_description
1 polymer ?
#
loop_
_entity_poly.entity_id
_entity_poly.type
_entity_poly.pdbx_seq_one_letter_code
_entity_poly.pdbx_strand_id
1 'polypeptide(L)'
;MGTSSFRHSAPEFPYARRPARRHAGHQRLLGRLLATLLLASTAPAQVVINEVLYRTDPAADDPLKRHQWVELYNKSADPVDLTGWVVAGLDGKGGISARQLPAVTIPGQGYLVLHLAEGTDRLDFAEGSGDAYTQDVGNVWNPDMDEIGLYSTDRIVNFAAWSSVAVPYKGGPAHDDAVAAGIWTSGASLLSDGVTVEIYEKPRPVPAGSSIGRDPDSTDTGATADFEPRGGVGALDNSPGRRNQDSITVEEVEPQPLAANRAGARAANAPKKWTVMLYFNADNSLEKYIYDNIQEIEAAGGSDANVNFVLMYDGKRFSLGSQRGLIRADGDPRKLTLERVLGESAQIGERNMGDPTELAAFVEWAKAAYPAERYALILSAHGDGWKSYGPDETSPGARGFDFLYMGELQSALRGQRFDLIGFDACMMAGIEVATQLRDVTDYYVASEQTIPGFGFPYDTFSAGLR
;
A
#
# COMPACT_ATOMS: atom_id res chain seq x y z
N MET A 1 13.98 57.54 23.51
CA MET A 1 14.60 58.48 22.54
C MET A 1 16.06 58.10 22.39
N GLY A 2 16.65 58.20 21.19
CA GLY A 2 18.08 57.93 20.96
C GLY A 2 18.35 56.88 19.88
N THR A 3 18.16 57.25 18.62
CA THR A 3 18.61 56.50 17.44
C THR A 3 20.11 56.68 17.22
N SER A 4 20.82 55.64 16.78
CA SER A 4 22.12 55.79 16.11
C SER A 4 22.33 54.68 15.09
N SER A 5 22.38 55.04 13.82
CA SER A 5 22.77 54.19 12.70
C SER A 5 24.14 54.62 12.19
N PHE A 6 24.99 53.67 11.78
CA PHE A 6 26.21 53.99 11.04
C PHE A 6 26.37 53.06 9.83
N ARG A 7 26.67 53.67 8.67
CA ARG A 7 26.85 52.99 7.37
C ARG A 7 28.34 52.74 7.09
N HIS A 8 28.58 51.82 6.15
CA HIS A 8 29.87 51.47 5.58
C HIS A 8 30.72 52.66 5.08
N SER A 9 32.05 52.47 5.09
CA SER A 9 32.88 52.55 3.87
C SER A 9 34.26 51.92 4.09
N ALA A 10 34.75 51.17 3.10
CA ALA A 10 36.16 50.78 2.94
C ALA A 10 36.75 51.57 1.77
N PRO A 11 38.10 51.66 1.64
CA PRO A 11 38.71 50.96 0.50
C PRO A 11 40.16 50.44 0.67
N GLU A 12 40.42 49.32 -0.03
CA GLU A 12 41.59 48.92 -0.83
C GLU A 12 43.07 48.85 -0.31
N PHE A 13 43.77 47.83 -0.82
CA PHE A 13 45.19 47.49 -0.64
C PHE A 13 46.09 48.08 -1.76
N PRO A 14 47.44 48.08 -1.61
CA PRO A 14 48.22 47.21 -2.51
C PRO A 14 49.57 46.60 -2.01
N TYR A 15 49.83 45.38 -2.50
CA TYR A 15 51.12 44.79 -2.96
C TYR A 15 52.38 44.55 -2.05
N ALA A 16 52.60 43.24 -1.81
CA ALA A 16 53.81 42.45 -2.15
C ALA A 16 55.13 42.53 -1.34
N ARG A 17 55.65 41.34 -0.93
CA ARG A 17 56.68 40.55 -1.67
C ARG A 17 57.02 39.22 -0.96
N ARG A 18 57.31 38.15 -1.74
CA ARG A 18 58.05 36.95 -1.32
C ARG A 18 59.43 36.92 -1.99
N PRO A 19 60.41 36.20 -1.41
CA PRO A 19 61.39 35.46 -2.19
C PRO A 19 61.39 33.94 -1.85
N ALA A 20 62.03 33.13 -2.69
CA ALA A 20 62.04 31.66 -2.59
C ALA A 20 63.39 31.05 -3.01
N ARG A 21 63.68 29.82 -2.54
CA ARG A 21 64.62 28.80 -3.08
C ARG A 21 64.21 27.44 -2.46
N ARG A 22 63.84 26.39 -3.24
CA ARG A 22 64.71 25.39 -3.96
C ARG A 22 65.60 24.60 -2.99
N HIS A 23 65.81 23.27 -3.02
CA HIS A 23 65.35 22.07 -3.77
C HIS A 23 65.85 20.82 -2.95
N ALA A 24 65.49 19.55 -3.13
CA ALA A 24 64.37 18.80 -3.77
C ALA A 24 64.52 17.30 -3.36
N GLY A 25 63.46 16.47 -3.37
CA GLY A 25 63.56 15.04 -3.02
C GLY A 25 62.25 14.24 -3.07
N HIS A 26 62.21 13.23 -3.94
CA HIS A 26 61.17 12.21 -4.17
C HIS A 26 60.55 11.61 -2.88
N GLN A 27 59.29 11.12 -2.80
CA GLN A 27 58.54 10.27 -3.74
C GLN A 27 56.99 10.49 -3.71
N ARG A 28 56.25 9.67 -4.47
CA ARG A 28 54.83 9.80 -4.86
C ARG A 28 53.86 9.19 -3.83
N LEU A 29 52.69 9.78 -3.65
CA LEU A 29 51.40 9.09 -3.94
C LEU A 29 50.24 10.11 -4.09
N LEU A 30 49.35 9.87 -5.06
CA LEU A 30 48.07 10.59 -5.18
C LEU A 30 47.04 9.92 -4.26
N GLY A 31 46.28 10.72 -3.52
CA GLY A 31 45.06 10.28 -2.82
C GLY A 31 44.00 11.38 -2.93
N ARG A 32 43.11 11.27 -3.93
CA ARG A 32 41.94 12.16 -4.04
C ARG A 32 40.85 11.62 -3.10
N LEU A 33 40.54 12.34 -2.02
CA LEU A 33 39.24 12.18 -1.36
C LEU A 33 38.17 12.87 -2.22
N LEU A 34 37.44 12.07 -3.00
CA LEU A 34 36.02 12.37 -3.24
C LEU A 34 35.25 11.67 -2.12
N ALA A 35 34.52 12.43 -1.31
CA ALA A 35 33.51 11.88 -0.43
C ALA A 35 32.27 11.56 -1.26
N THR A 36 32.21 10.34 -1.81
CA THR A 36 30.97 9.83 -2.40
C THR A 36 29.99 9.59 -1.27
N LEU A 37 28.88 10.34 -1.24
CA LEU A 37 27.75 9.99 -0.39
C LEU A 37 27.16 8.70 -0.96
N LEU A 38 27.42 7.56 -0.32
CA LEU A 38 26.70 6.33 -0.67
C LEU A 38 25.25 6.51 -0.24
N LEU A 39 24.38 6.83 -1.20
CA LEU A 39 23.03 6.30 -1.18
C LEU A 39 23.18 4.78 -1.15
N ALA A 40 22.86 4.17 -0.01
CA ALA A 40 22.80 2.73 0.12
C ALA A 40 21.60 2.25 -0.71
N SER A 41 21.83 1.93 -1.98
CA SER A 41 20.87 1.17 -2.76
C SER A 41 20.72 -0.19 -2.08
N THR A 42 19.62 -0.37 -1.36
CA THR A 42 19.21 -1.69 -0.87
C THR A 42 18.91 -2.55 -2.08
N ALA A 43 19.92 -3.29 -2.56
CA ALA A 43 19.69 -4.38 -3.49
C ALA A 43 18.59 -5.27 -2.87
N PRO A 44 17.57 -5.68 -3.65
CA PRO A 44 16.48 -6.49 -3.12
C PRO A 44 17.06 -7.76 -2.48
N ALA A 45 16.41 -8.22 -1.42
CA ALA A 45 16.82 -9.42 -0.70
C ALA A 45 16.98 -10.60 -1.68
N GLN A 46 18.22 -11.03 -1.90
CA GLN A 46 18.52 -12.12 -2.83
C GLN A 46 17.89 -13.43 -2.35
N VAL A 47 17.80 -13.61 -1.04
CA VAL A 47 17.07 -14.72 -0.40
C VAL A 47 15.88 -14.16 0.36
N VAL A 48 14.71 -14.75 0.14
CA VAL A 48 13.44 -14.39 0.79
C VAL A 48 12.91 -15.55 1.61
N ILE A 49 12.12 -15.25 2.62
CA ILE A 49 11.23 -16.25 3.24
C ILE A 49 10.18 -16.58 2.19
N ASN A 50 10.11 -17.85 1.77
CA ASN A 50 9.12 -18.33 0.83
C ASN A 50 7.90 -18.85 1.59
N GLU A 51 8.09 -19.84 2.45
CA GLU A 51 6.99 -20.50 3.18
C GLU A 51 7.34 -20.79 4.63
N VAL A 52 6.36 -20.80 5.54
CA VAL A 52 6.57 -21.04 6.98
C VAL A 52 5.49 -21.98 7.51
N LEU A 53 5.89 -23.12 8.07
CA LEU A 53 5.03 -23.93 8.93
C LEU A 53 5.33 -23.59 10.39
N TYR A 54 4.48 -22.75 10.97
CA TYR A 54 4.57 -22.35 12.37
C TYR A 54 3.62 -23.16 13.28
N ARG A 55 2.54 -23.75 12.74
CA ARG A 55 1.55 -24.52 13.50
C ARG A 55 1.64 -26.00 13.16
N THR A 56 2.43 -26.73 13.93
CA THR A 56 2.62 -28.18 13.79
C THR A 56 1.34 -28.97 14.06
N ASP A 57 1.16 -30.09 13.35
CA ASP A 57 0.33 -31.22 13.75
C ASP A 57 1.23 -32.41 14.17
N PRO A 58 1.47 -32.60 15.49
CA PRO A 58 2.25 -33.73 15.97
C PRO A 58 1.60 -35.11 15.74
N ALA A 59 0.31 -35.16 15.38
CA ALA A 59 -0.44 -36.39 15.13
C ALA A 59 -0.57 -36.73 13.63
N ALA A 60 -0.19 -35.82 12.72
CA ALA A 60 -0.20 -36.09 11.28
C ALA A 60 0.71 -37.28 10.92
N ASP A 61 0.34 -38.05 9.90
CA ASP A 61 1.19 -39.13 9.36
C ASP A 61 2.45 -38.58 8.67
N ASP A 62 2.33 -37.39 8.08
CA ASP A 62 3.40 -36.67 7.38
C ASP A 62 4.41 -36.05 8.36
N PRO A 63 5.70 -36.42 8.31
CA PRO A 63 6.74 -35.83 9.16
C PRO A 63 6.86 -34.31 9.02
N LEU A 64 6.67 -33.74 7.82
CA LEU A 64 6.81 -32.31 7.57
C LEU A 64 5.72 -31.48 8.27
N LYS A 65 4.61 -32.10 8.70
CA LYS A 65 3.57 -31.45 9.51
C LYS A 65 3.94 -31.41 11.01
N ARG A 66 4.87 -32.23 11.49
CA ARG A 66 5.11 -32.48 12.93
C ARG A 66 6.03 -31.48 13.61
N HIS A 67 6.92 -30.84 12.87
CA HIS A 67 7.88 -29.84 13.36
C HIS A 67 7.79 -28.56 12.55
N GLN A 68 8.27 -27.45 13.13
CA GLN A 68 8.25 -26.17 12.45
C GLN A 68 9.34 -26.11 11.37
N TRP A 69 9.07 -25.39 10.30
CA TRP A 69 10.07 -25.17 9.25
C TRP A 69 9.82 -23.86 8.50
N VAL A 70 10.86 -23.38 7.83
CA VAL A 70 10.80 -22.25 6.91
C VAL A 70 11.48 -22.61 5.59
N GLU A 71 10.76 -22.48 4.48
CA GLU A 71 11.35 -22.53 3.15
C GLU A 71 11.92 -21.15 2.79
N LEU A 72 13.17 -21.13 2.37
CA LEU A 72 13.88 -19.96 1.88
C LEU A 72 14.12 -20.10 0.38
N TYR A 73 13.94 -19.02 -0.37
CA TYR A 73 14.10 -19.00 -1.83
C TYR A 73 15.15 -17.98 -2.25
N ASN A 74 16.15 -18.41 -3.02
CA ASN A 74 17.12 -17.53 -3.65
C ASN A 74 16.59 -17.00 -5.00
N LYS A 75 15.99 -15.81 -4.99
CA LYS A 75 15.48 -15.11 -6.18
C LYS A 75 16.56 -14.73 -7.20
N SER A 76 17.84 -14.74 -6.80
CA SER A 76 18.94 -14.32 -7.68
C SER A 76 19.43 -15.45 -8.59
N ALA A 77 20.15 -15.10 -9.67
CA ALA A 77 20.77 -16.09 -10.56
C ALA A 77 22.07 -16.68 -9.99
N ASP A 78 22.64 -16.04 -8.97
CA ASP A 78 23.91 -16.43 -8.34
C ASP A 78 23.67 -17.21 -7.04
N PRO A 79 24.57 -18.12 -6.64
CA PRO A 79 24.47 -18.81 -5.36
C PRO A 79 24.69 -17.84 -4.17
N VAL A 80 23.92 -18.03 -3.09
CA VAL A 80 24.01 -17.21 -1.85
C VAL A 80 24.40 -18.09 -0.67
N ASP A 81 25.51 -17.73 -0.01
CA ASP A 81 26.00 -18.36 1.22
C ASP A 81 25.25 -17.83 2.46
N LEU A 82 24.61 -18.75 3.20
CA LEU A 82 23.85 -18.48 4.42
C LEU A 82 24.66 -18.75 5.70
N THR A 83 25.98 -18.96 5.60
CA THR A 83 26.84 -19.16 6.77
C THR A 83 26.72 -18.01 7.76
N GLY A 84 26.27 -18.33 8.98
CA GLY A 84 26.08 -17.34 10.06
C GLY A 84 24.78 -16.53 9.97
N TRP A 85 23.86 -16.89 9.08
CA TRP A 85 22.50 -16.36 9.07
C TRP A 85 21.68 -16.95 10.22
N VAL A 86 20.59 -16.25 10.57
CA VAL A 86 19.70 -16.59 11.69
C VAL A 86 18.26 -16.41 11.25
N VAL A 87 17.37 -17.33 11.66
CA VAL A 87 15.92 -17.07 11.73
C VAL A 87 15.54 -16.84 13.18
N ALA A 88 14.65 -15.89 13.46
CA ALA A 88 14.24 -15.55 14.81
C ALA A 88 12.74 -15.25 14.92
N GLY A 89 12.17 -15.58 16.09
CA GLY A 89 10.81 -15.22 16.49
C GLY A 89 10.71 -13.87 17.22
N LEU A 90 9.61 -13.68 17.96
CA LEU A 90 9.21 -12.46 18.68
C LEU A 90 10.18 -11.91 19.73
N ASP A 91 11.27 -12.61 20.03
CA ASP A 91 12.33 -12.18 20.94
C ASP A 91 13.62 -11.75 20.21
N GLY A 92 13.62 -11.78 18.87
CA GLY A 92 14.64 -11.24 18.00
C GLY A 92 15.89 -12.12 17.82
N LYS A 93 16.83 -11.64 16.99
CA LYS A 93 18.05 -12.37 16.60
C LYS A 93 18.93 -12.87 17.77
N GLY A 94 18.80 -12.29 18.96
CA GLY A 94 19.52 -12.68 20.18
C GLY A 94 18.67 -13.40 21.23
N GLY A 95 17.42 -13.72 20.91
CA GLY A 95 16.46 -14.36 21.83
C GLY A 95 16.59 -15.89 21.91
N ILE A 96 15.73 -16.50 22.74
CA ILE A 96 15.62 -17.96 22.88
C ILE A 96 14.92 -18.61 21.68
N SER A 97 14.18 -17.84 20.88
CA SER A 97 13.60 -18.26 19.60
C SER A 97 14.50 -17.89 18.39
N ALA A 98 15.76 -17.51 18.60
CA ALA A 98 16.73 -17.45 17.51
C ALA A 98 17.27 -18.86 17.18
N ARG A 99 17.40 -19.18 15.88
CA ARG A 99 18.10 -20.37 15.37
C ARG A 99 19.09 -19.97 14.30
N GLN A 100 20.36 -20.32 14.53
CA GLN A 100 21.40 -20.17 13.53
C GLN A 100 21.19 -21.20 12.42
N LEU A 101 21.32 -20.76 11.17
CA LEU A 101 21.27 -21.65 10.02
C LEU A 101 22.55 -22.49 9.95
N PRO A 102 22.46 -23.77 9.54
CA PRO A 102 23.62 -24.54 9.12
C PRO A 102 24.43 -23.81 8.03
N ALA A 103 25.70 -24.14 7.88
CA ALA A 103 26.52 -23.59 6.81
C ALA A 103 26.08 -24.17 5.46
N VAL A 104 25.26 -23.42 4.73
CA VAL A 104 24.61 -23.83 3.48
C VAL A 104 24.69 -22.71 2.45
N THR A 105 24.90 -23.08 1.20
CA THR A 105 24.81 -22.17 0.04
C THR A 105 23.61 -22.59 -0.80
N ILE A 106 22.62 -21.70 -0.95
CA ILE A 106 21.48 -21.94 -1.85
C ILE A 106 21.90 -21.56 -3.27
N PRO A 107 21.79 -22.45 -4.28
CA PRO A 107 22.00 -22.10 -5.69
C PRO A 107 21.09 -20.96 -6.15
N GLY A 108 21.46 -20.29 -7.25
CA GLY A 108 20.55 -19.34 -7.89
C GLY A 108 19.24 -20.03 -8.29
N GLN A 109 18.10 -19.40 -8.02
CA GLN A 109 16.75 -19.97 -8.18
C GLN A 109 16.46 -21.23 -7.32
N GLY A 110 17.28 -21.53 -6.31
CA GLY A 110 17.11 -22.68 -5.43
C GLY A 110 16.25 -22.42 -4.19
N TYR A 111 15.66 -23.49 -3.67
CA TYR A 111 14.86 -23.52 -2.44
C TYR A 111 15.58 -24.27 -1.32
N LEU A 112 15.41 -23.83 -0.08
CA LEU A 112 15.93 -24.50 1.11
C LEU A 112 14.84 -24.59 2.17
N VAL A 113 14.38 -25.80 2.49
CA VAL A 113 13.52 -26.05 3.65
C VAL A 113 14.41 -26.19 4.89
N LEU A 114 14.36 -25.19 5.78
CA LEU A 114 15.03 -25.20 7.07
C LEU A 114 14.10 -25.78 8.13
N HIS A 115 14.38 -27.00 8.55
CA HIS A 115 13.67 -27.74 9.59
C HIS A 115 14.16 -27.35 10.99
N LEU A 116 13.20 -27.00 11.85
CA LEU A 116 13.40 -26.79 13.28
C LEU A 116 13.23 -28.12 14.03
N ALA A 117 14.11 -29.07 13.67
CA ALA A 117 14.14 -30.42 14.18
C ALA A 117 15.55 -31.04 14.08
N GLU A 118 15.72 -32.21 14.69
CA GLU A 118 16.80 -33.16 14.38
C GLU A 118 16.55 -33.82 13.02
N GLY A 119 17.62 -34.07 12.27
CA GLY A 119 17.54 -34.76 10.98
C GLY A 119 18.87 -34.78 10.24
N THR A 120 18.84 -35.17 8.96
CA THR A 120 20.04 -35.26 8.10
C THR A 120 19.87 -34.36 6.90
N ASP A 121 20.81 -33.43 6.72
CA ASP A 121 20.73 -32.43 5.65
C ASP A 121 20.82 -33.04 4.25
N ARG A 122 20.01 -32.54 3.31
CA ARG A 122 20.05 -32.80 1.87
C ARG A 122 20.40 -31.51 1.15
N LEU A 123 21.69 -31.24 0.96
CA LEU A 123 22.20 -29.98 0.39
C LEU A 123 22.81 -30.15 -1.02
N ASP A 124 22.35 -31.16 -1.78
CA ASP A 124 22.77 -31.36 -3.17
C ASP A 124 21.95 -30.53 -4.18
N PHE A 125 20.77 -30.04 -3.77
CA PHE A 125 19.83 -29.25 -4.58
C PHE A 125 19.48 -29.88 -5.93
N ALA A 126 19.57 -31.21 -6.04
CA ALA A 126 19.42 -31.93 -7.31
C ALA A 126 18.01 -31.77 -7.94
N GLU A 127 17.01 -31.47 -7.12
CA GLU A 127 15.60 -31.26 -7.47
C GLU A 127 15.19 -29.77 -7.35
N GLY A 128 16.16 -28.84 -7.36
CA GLY A 128 15.94 -27.41 -7.13
C GLY A 128 15.68 -27.03 -5.67
N SER A 129 15.44 -28.01 -4.80
CA SER A 129 15.26 -27.84 -3.35
C SER A 129 16.32 -28.61 -2.55
N GLY A 130 16.67 -28.09 -1.37
CA GLY A 130 17.46 -28.77 -0.36
C GLY A 130 16.77 -28.69 1.02
N ASP A 131 17.21 -29.54 1.94
CA ASP A 131 16.68 -29.65 3.30
C ASP A 131 17.82 -29.48 4.32
N ALA A 132 17.68 -28.58 5.27
CA ALA A 132 18.65 -28.35 6.34
C ALA A 132 17.98 -28.47 7.71
N TYR A 133 18.64 -29.08 8.67
CA TYR A 133 18.13 -29.33 10.01
C TYR A 133 18.96 -28.54 11.03
N THR A 134 18.29 -27.68 11.82
CA THR A 134 18.94 -26.90 12.88
C THR A 134 19.46 -27.75 14.04
N GLN A 135 19.03 -29.02 14.13
CA GLN A 135 19.33 -29.94 15.24
C GLN A 135 18.77 -29.47 16.59
N ASP A 136 17.81 -28.53 16.57
CA ASP A 136 17.05 -28.07 17.72
C ASP A 136 15.57 -28.38 17.46
N VAL A 137 14.97 -29.18 18.36
CA VAL A 137 13.57 -29.63 18.30
C VAL A 137 12.60 -28.70 19.06
N GLY A 138 13.10 -27.61 19.64
CA GLY A 138 12.28 -26.63 20.33
C GLY A 138 11.58 -25.69 19.36
N ASN A 139 10.24 -25.65 19.42
CA ASN A 139 9.42 -24.68 18.70
C ASN A 139 9.97 -23.26 18.91
N VAL A 140 10.29 -22.61 17.79
CA VAL A 140 10.71 -21.21 17.70
C VAL A 140 9.49 -20.29 17.77
N TRP A 141 8.43 -20.69 17.07
CA TRP A 141 7.29 -19.84 16.77
C TRP A 141 6.07 -20.20 17.60
N ASN A 142 5.40 -19.20 18.13
CA ASN A 142 4.08 -19.33 18.73
C ASN A 142 3.02 -19.41 17.62
N PRO A 143 2.20 -20.48 17.59
CA PRO A 143 1.22 -20.65 16.53
C PRO A 143 0.02 -19.70 16.63
N ASP A 144 -0.18 -19.05 17.78
CA ASP A 144 -1.27 -18.10 17.99
C ASP A 144 -0.90 -16.69 17.51
N MET A 145 0.32 -16.21 17.75
CA MET A 145 0.83 -14.93 17.25
C MET A 145 2.36 -14.88 17.38
N ASP A 146 3.07 -14.61 16.30
CA ASP A 146 4.54 -14.46 16.28
C ASP A 146 5.01 -13.74 15.01
N GLU A 147 6.33 -13.61 14.86
CA GLU A 147 7.04 -13.08 13.71
C GLU A 147 8.16 -14.03 13.25
N ILE A 148 8.68 -13.78 12.05
CA ILE A 148 9.90 -14.40 11.55
C ILE A 148 10.78 -13.31 10.93
N GLY A 149 11.92 -13.05 11.56
CA GLY A 149 13.01 -12.31 10.95
C GLY A 149 14.03 -13.27 10.35
N LEU A 150 14.31 -13.14 9.05
CA LEU A 150 15.47 -13.77 8.42
C LEU A 150 16.62 -12.77 8.41
N TYR A 151 17.74 -13.13 9.02
CA TYR A 151 18.90 -12.26 9.20
C TYR A 151 20.14 -12.84 8.53
N SER A 152 20.85 -11.98 7.81
CA SER A 152 22.28 -12.14 7.53
C SER A 152 23.11 -11.86 8.80
N THR A 153 24.44 -12.02 8.71
CA THR A 153 25.34 -11.77 9.84
C THR A 153 25.22 -10.34 10.40
N ASP A 154 24.99 -9.34 9.56
CA ASP A 154 25.00 -7.92 9.90
C ASP A 154 23.62 -7.22 9.93
N ARG A 155 22.59 -7.74 9.23
CA ARG A 155 21.26 -7.11 9.14
C ARG A 155 20.12 -8.11 8.94
N ILE A 156 18.88 -7.64 9.16
CA ILE A 156 17.67 -8.32 8.68
C ILE A 156 17.60 -8.26 7.14
N VAL A 157 17.08 -9.33 6.54
CA VAL A 157 17.04 -9.59 5.09
C VAL A 157 15.62 -9.84 4.61
N ASN A 158 14.81 -10.54 5.40
CA ASN A 158 13.39 -10.72 5.12
C ASN A 158 12.58 -10.79 6.40
N PHE A 159 11.28 -10.57 6.29
CA PHE A 159 10.36 -10.52 7.42
C PHE A 159 8.97 -11.03 7.03
N ALA A 160 8.32 -11.73 7.96
CA ALA A 160 6.88 -11.99 7.95
C ALA A 160 6.36 -12.07 9.38
N ALA A 161 5.04 -11.99 9.56
CA ALA A 161 4.37 -12.08 10.86
C ALA A 161 3.00 -12.75 10.74
N TRP A 162 2.45 -13.25 11.84
CA TRP A 162 1.08 -13.80 11.88
C TRP A 162 0.39 -13.55 13.21
N SER A 163 -0.94 -13.55 13.15
CA SER A 163 -1.81 -13.74 14.31
C SER A 163 -2.99 -14.61 13.86
N SER A 164 -3.23 -15.72 14.56
CA SER A 164 -4.43 -16.56 14.41
C SER A 164 -5.42 -16.36 15.56
N VAL A 165 -5.13 -15.47 16.51
CA VAL A 165 -6.03 -15.09 17.62
C VAL A 165 -6.63 -13.72 17.37
N ALA A 166 -7.79 -13.44 17.98
CA ALA A 166 -8.51 -12.16 17.81
C ALA A 166 -7.87 -10.97 18.56
N VAL A 167 -6.55 -10.97 18.75
CA VAL A 167 -5.77 -9.81 19.17
C VAL A 167 -4.90 -9.34 18.00
N PRO A 168 -4.77 -8.01 17.79
CA PRO A 168 -3.86 -7.47 16.80
C PRO A 168 -2.45 -8.00 16.99
N TYR A 169 -1.78 -8.31 15.89
CA TYR A 169 -0.38 -8.67 15.91
C TYR A 169 0.44 -7.55 16.58
N LYS A 170 1.28 -7.93 17.55
CA LYS A 170 2.17 -7.02 18.27
C LYS A 170 3.61 -7.39 17.95
N GLY A 171 4.32 -6.48 17.27
CA GLY A 171 5.71 -6.70 16.89
C GLY A 171 6.67 -6.87 18.07
N GLY A 172 7.67 -7.71 17.85
CA GLY A 172 8.88 -7.87 18.63
C GLY A 172 10.10 -7.23 17.93
N PRO A 173 11.33 -7.60 18.33
CA PRO A 173 12.53 -6.97 17.79
C PRO A 173 12.76 -7.23 16.30
N ALA A 174 12.25 -8.32 15.72
CA ALA A 174 12.38 -8.55 14.27
C ALA A 174 11.44 -7.65 13.48
N HIS A 175 10.27 -7.27 14.03
CA HIS A 175 9.45 -6.20 13.48
C HIS A 175 10.18 -4.86 13.51
N ASP A 176 10.75 -4.48 14.65
CA ASP A 176 11.46 -3.22 14.82
C ASP A 176 12.66 -3.13 13.86
N ASP A 177 13.45 -4.21 13.73
CA ASP A 177 14.54 -4.32 12.77
C ASP A 177 14.03 -4.23 11.32
N ALA A 178 12.92 -4.91 10.97
CA ALA A 178 12.34 -4.88 9.63
C ALA A 178 11.81 -3.48 9.26
N VAL A 179 11.21 -2.77 10.20
CA VAL A 179 10.77 -1.38 10.04
C VAL A 179 11.97 -0.45 9.88
N ALA A 180 13.00 -0.59 10.73
CA ALA A 180 14.23 0.20 10.62
C ALA A 180 14.99 -0.04 9.31
N ALA A 181 14.91 -1.26 8.76
CA ALA A 181 15.50 -1.62 7.47
C ALA A 181 14.64 -1.26 6.25
N GLY A 182 13.42 -0.75 6.43
CA GLY A 182 12.47 -0.46 5.34
C GLY A 182 11.91 -1.72 4.65
N ILE A 183 12.03 -2.89 5.28
CA ILE A 183 11.47 -4.17 4.81
C ILE A 183 9.99 -4.27 5.19
N TRP A 184 9.58 -3.63 6.28
CA TRP A 184 8.22 -3.64 6.79
C TRP A 184 7.72 -2.22 7.08
N THR A 185 6.41 -1.98 6.94
CA THR A 185 5.80 -0.71 7.35
C THR A 185 5.22 -0.86 8.75
N SER A 186 5.59 0.03 9.68
CA SER A 186 5.06 0.01 11.05
C SER A 186 3.53 0.07 11.03
N GLY A 187 2.87 -0.83 11.77
CA GLY A 187 1.41 -0.96 11.78
C GLY A 187 0.81 -1.73 10.59
N ALA A 188 1.61 -2.22 9.64
CA ALA A 188 1.14 -3.25 8.71
C ALA A 188 0.91 -4.56 9.48
N SER A 189 -0.32 -5.04 9.45
CA SER A 189 -0.73 -6.36 9.93
C SER A 189 -1.06 -7.23 8.72
N LEU A 190 -0.85 -8.54 8.82
CA LEU A 190 -1.54 -9.45 7.92
C LEU A 190 -3.05 -9.38 8.22
N LEU A 191 -3.81 -8.65 7.40
CA LEU A 191 -5.27 -8.67 7.39
C LEU A 191 -5.76 -9.70 6.38
N SER A 192 -6.86 -10.38 6.69
CA SER A 192 -7.42 -11.39 5.80
C SER A 192 -8.23 -10.71 4.68
N ASP A 193 -8.59 -11.49 3.66
CA ASP A 193 -9.69 -11.23 2.71
C ASP A 193 -10.47 -9.93 2.95
N GLY A 194 -9.98 -8.85 2.32
CA GLY A 194 -10.22 -7.46 2.71
C GLY A 194 -11.55 -7.15 3.39
N VAL A 195 -11.50 -6.95 4.72
CA VAL A 195 -12.35 -6.05 5.53
C VAL A 195 -11.47 -5.41 6.63
N THR A 196 -11.79 -4.19 7.06
CA THR A 196 -10.91 -3.27 7.80
C THR A 196 -10.69 -3.61 9.28
N VAL A 197 -9.69 -2.94 9.89
CA VAL A 197 -9.43 -2.94 11.34
C VAL A 197 -10.60 -2.31 12.11
N GLU A 198 -10.97 -2.95 13.24
CA GLU A 198 -12.09 -2.61 14.15
C GLU A 198 -13.49 -2.77 13.49
N ILE A 199 -14.37 -3.69 13.88
CA ILE A 199 -14.58 -4.38 15.17
C ILE A 199 -15.08 -5.83 14.92
N TYR A 200 -14.55 -6.81 15.64
CA TYR A 200 -14.97 -8.24 15.63
C TYR A 200 -14.93 -8.99 14.28
N GLU A 201 -13.75 -9.38 13.81
CA GLU A 201 -13.64 -10.62 13.04
C GLU A 201 -12.37 -11.41 13.41
N LYS A 202 -12.48 -12.74 13.38
CA LYS A 202 -11.42 -13.65 13.83
C LYS A 202 -10.50 -13.97 12.65
N PRO A 203 -9.18 -14.03 12.83
CA PRO A 203 -8.30 -14.55 11.78
C PRO A 203 -8.77 -15.92 11.32
N ARG A 204 -8.69 -16.23 10.01
CA ARG A 204 -8.83 -17.60 9.53
C ARG A 204 -7.81 -18.46 10.28
N PRO A 205 -8.22 -19.48 11.07
CA PRO A 205 -7.28 -20.34 11.75
C PRO A 205 -6.54 -21.17 10.70
N VAL A 206 -5.23 -20.95 10.58
CA VAL A 206 -4.37 -21.91 9.85
C VAL A 206 -4.50 -23.25 10.58
N PRO A 207 -4.85 -24.35 9.90
CA PRO A 207 -4.92 -25.66 10.54
C PRO A 207 -3.57 -26.10 11.08
N ALA A 208 -3.59 -27.06 12.02
CA ALA A 208 -2.38 -27.75 12.39
C ALA A 208 -1.84 -28.53 11.19
N GLY A 209 -0.53 -28.44 10.93
CA GLY A 209 0.13 -29.08 9.80
C GLY A 209 0.02 -28.31 8.48
N SER A 210 -0.51 -27.08 8.49
CA SER A 210 -0.54 -26.20 7.31
C SER A 210 0.44 -25.03 7.44
N SER A 211 1.02 -24.64 6.31
CA SER A 211 2.04 -23.59 6.17
C SER A 211 1.50 -22.32 5.49
N ILE A 212 2.18 -21.18 5.64
CA ILE A 212 1.88 -19.92 4.95
C ILE A 212 2.98 -19.59 3.93
N GLY A 213 2.64 -19.45 2.64
CA GLY A 213 3.61 -19.44 1.54
C GLY A 213 3.59 -18.24 0.61
N ARG A 214 4.62 -18.17 -0.24
CA ARG A 214 4.77 -17.38 -1.47
C ARG A 214 5.04 -18.39 -2.61
N ASP A 215 4.48 -18.16 -3.79
CA ASP A 215 4.52 -19.12 -4.90
C ASP A 215 5.93 -19.20 -5.56
N PRO A 216 6.52 -20.40 -5.71
CA PRO A 216 7.84 -20.59 -6.29
C PRO A 216 7.90 -20.82 -7.82
N ASP A 217 6.78 -21.11 -8.49
CA ASP A 217 6.66 -21.11 -9.96
C ASP A 217 6.21 -19.73 -10.48
N SER A 218 5.85 -18.81 -9.58
CA SER A 218 5.50 -17.43 -9.89
C SER A 218 6.64 -16.68 -10.59
N THR A 219 6.49 -16.49 -11.90
CA THR A 219 6.99 -15.26 -12.52
C THR A 219 6.08 -14.13 -12.07
N ASP A 220 6.63 -13.07 -11.49
CA ASP A 220 5.84 -11.93 -11.03
C ASP A 220 5.39 -11.10 -12.23
N THR A 221 4.22 -11.45 -12.78
CA THR A 221 3.66 -10.83 -14.00
C THR A 221 2.52 -9.85 -13.69
N GLY A 222 2.11 -9.77 -12.43
CA GLY A 222 0.96 -8.97 -12.00
C GLY A 222 -0.38 -9.64 -12.34
N ALA A 223 -0.42 -10.96 -12.49
CA ALA A 223 -1.63 -11.70 -12.87
C ALA A 223 -2.23 -12.50 -11.70
N THR A 224 -3.51 -12.89 -11.82
CA THR A 224 -4.19 -13.77 -10.84
C THR A 224 -3.67 -15.21 -10.89
N ALA A 225 -3.06 -15.61 -12.00
CA ALA A 225 -2.42 -16.92 -12.15
C ALA A 225 -1.16 -17.08 -11.28
N ASP A 226 -0.53 -15.98 -10.87
CA ASP A 226 0.68 -15.92 -10.02
C ASP A 226 0.37 -16.27 -8.52
N PHE A 227 -0.75 -16.95 -8.27
CA PHE A 227 -1.34 -17.30 -6.97
C PHE A 227 -2.22 -18.57 -7.02
N GLU A 228 -2.29 -19.29 -8.14
CA GLU A 228 -3.07 -20.53 -8.23
C GLU A 228 -2.45 -21.63 -7.33
N PRO A 229 -3.24 -22.59 -6.80
CA PRO A 229 -2.87 -23.30 -5.57
C PRO A 229 -1.82 -24.40 -5.80
N ARG A 230 -0.54 -24.00 -5.84
CA ARG A 230 0.65 -24.87 -5.77
C ARG A 230 1.73 -24.17 -4.95
N GLY A 231 1.80 -24.51 -3.66
CA GLY A 231 2.95 -24.11 -2.83
C GLY A 231 4.24 -24.81 -3.28
N GLY A 232 5.32 -24.62 -2.53
CA GLY A 232 6.64 -25.15 -2.88
C GLY A 232 6.74 -26.67 -2.99
N VAL A 233 7.94 -27.13 -3.36
CA VAL A 233 8.22 -28.55 -3.66
C VAL A 233 7.90 -29.45 -2.46
N GLY A 234 7.87 -28.90 -1.24
CA GLY A 234 7.42 -29.56 -0.01
C GLY A 234 6.10 -29.03 0.59
N ALA A 235 5.26 -28.28 -0.13
CA ALA A 235 4.01 -27.74 0.42
C ALA A 235 2.95 -28.83 0.65
N LEU A 236 2.42 -28.87 1.86
CA LEU A 236 1.68 -30.03 2.39
C LEU A 236 0.16 -29.89 2.35
N ASP A 237 -0.32 -28.67 2.05
CA ASP A 237 -1.71 -28.25 1.85
C ASP A 237 -1.68 -26.88 1.11
N ASN A 238 -2.85 -26.37 0.68
CA ASN A 238 -2.97 -25.01 0.15
C ASN A 238 -2.55 -23.98 1.21
N SER A 239 -1.54 -23.16 0.92
CA SER A 239 -0.96 -22.26 1.91
C SER A 239 -1.80 -20.97 2.11
N PRO A 240 -2.22 -20.59 3.34
CA PRO A 240 -2.99 -19.36 3.58
C PRO A 240 -2.15 -18.07 3.57
N GLY A 241 -1.04 -18.05 2.82
CA GLY A 241 -0.07 -16.94 2.77
C GLY A 241 -0.61 -15.70 2.06
N ARG A 242 -0.08 -14.52 2.42
CA ARG A 242 -0.54 -13.22 1.91
C ARG A 242 0.62 -12.44 1.32
N ARG A 243 0.41 -11.78 0.17
CA ARG A 243 1.41 -10.93 -0.47
C ARG A 243 1.59 -9.60 0.27
N ASN A 244 2.80 -9.05 0.13
CA ASN A 244 3.03 -7.62 0.31
C ASN A 244 2.25 -6.88 -0.78
N GLN A 245 1.68 -5.70 -0.48
CA GLN A 245 0.96 -4.92 -1.49
C GLN A 245 1.93 -4.28 -2.45
N ASP A 246 1.97 -4.78 -3.69
CA ASP A 246 2.58 -4.07 -4.82
C ASP A 246 1.70 -2.88 -5.24
N SER A 247 2.31 -1.86 -5.82
CA SER A 247 1.66 -0.64 -6.29
C SER A 247 0.60 -0.89 -7.37
N ILE A 248 -0.55 -0.21 -7.28
CA ILE A 248 -1.57 -0.22 -8.34
C ILE A 248 -1.01 0.51 -9.57
N THR A 249 -1.33 0.02 -10.77
CA THR A 249 -0.93 0.66 -12.03
C THR A 249 -2.12 1.41 -12.64
N VAL A 250 -1.98 2.71 -12.87
CA VAL A 250 -2.97 3.51 -13.63
C VAL A 250 -2.68 3.39 -15.13
N GLU A 251 -3.69 3.00 -15.90
CA GLU A 251 -3.64 3.01 -17.37
C GLU A 251 -4.42 4.21 -17.91
N GLU A 252 -3.76 5.05 -18.70
CA GLU A 252 -4.37 6.26 -19.27
C GLU A 252 -4.95 5.96 -20.66
N VAL A 253 -6.27 6.11 -20.79
CA VAL A 253 -6.96 6.03 -22.08
C VAL A 253 -6.79 7.35 -22.84
N GLU A 254 -6.84 7.32 -24.18
CA GLU A 254 -6.72 8.52 -25.03
C GLU A 254 -7.68 9.64 -24.56
N PRO A 255 -7.16 10.79 -24.08
CA PRO A 255 -7.93 11.73 -23.29
C PRO A 255 -8.88 12.58 -24.14
N GLN A 256 -10.10 12.79 -23.65
CA GLN A 256 -11.17 13.45 -24.40
C GLN A 256 -11.09 14.98 -24.33
N PRO A 257 -11.41 15.71 -25.42
CA PRO A 257 -11.43 17.18 -25.41
C PRO A 257 -12.39 17.75 -24.37
N LEU A 258 -11.97 18.81 -23.66
CA LEU A 258 -12.88 19.66 -22.89
C LEU A 258 -14.10 20.04 -23.73
N ALA A 259 -15.30 19.83 -23.17
CA ALA A 259 -16.58 20.08 -23.86
C ALA A 259 -16.71 21.52 -24.40
N ALA A 260 -15.97 22.47 -23.82
CA ALA A 260 -15.87 23.85 -24.29
C ALA A 260 -14.44 24.20 -24.75
N ASN A 261 -14.14 24.04 -26.05
CA ASN A 261 -13.31 25.01 -26.83
C ASN A 261 -13.12 24.73 -28.34
N ARG A 262 -14.04 24.05 -29.04
CA ARG A 262 -14.11 24.13 -30.52
C ARG A 262 -15.55 24.27 -31.02
N ALA A 263 -15.77 25.17 -31.98
CA ALA A 263 -17.09 25.43 -32.57
C ALA A 263 -17.71 24.22 -33.32
N GLY A 264 -16.94 23.16 -33.57
CA GLY A 264 -17.44 21.87 -34.08
C GLY A 264 -17.69 20.79 -33.02
N ALA A 265 -17.26 20.98 -31.77
CA ALA A 265 -17.39 19.97 -30.69
C ALA A 265 -18.78 19.95 -30.02
N ARG A 266 -19.65 20.91 -30.34
CA ARG A 266 -21.00 21.05 -29.74
C ARG A 266 -21.96 19.90 -30.07
N ALA A 267 -21.56 18.97 -30.94
CA ALA A 267 -22.27 17.74 -31.27
C ALA A 267 -21.68 16.49 -30.60
N ALA A 268 -20.51 16.57 -29.94
CA ALA A 268 -19.79 15.41 -29.42
C ALA A 268 -20.24 14.99 -28.00
N ASN A 269 -20.53 15.97 -27.13
CA ASN A 269 -20.98 15.74 -25.75
C ASN A 269 -22.33 16.44 -25.51
N ALA A 270 -23.43 15.79 -25.91
CA ALA A 270 -24.73 16.10 -25.33
C ALA A 270 -24.71 15.74 -23.82
N PRO A 271 -25.46 16.43 -22.95
CA PRO A 271 -25.55 16.05 -21.55
C PRO A 271 -25.99 14.59 -21.42
N LYS A 272 -25.25 13.80 -20.62
CA LYS A 272 -25.67 12.43 -20.29
C LYS A 272 -26.86 12.45 -19.33
N LYS A 273 -27.54 11.32 -19.12
CA LYS A 273 -28.63 11.25 -18.13
C LYS A 273 -28.12 11.56 -16.73
N TRP A 274 -26.98 10.97 -16.37
CA TRP A 274 -26.37 11.08 -15.04
C TRP A 274 -24.88 11.41 -15.09
N THR A 275 -24.44 12.22 -14.14
CA THR A 275 -23.05 12.27 -13.69
C THR A 275 -23.02 11.96 -12.20
N VAL A 276 -22.38 10.84 -11.86
CA VAL A 276 -22.09 10.40 -10.51
C VAL A 276 -20.66 10.84 -10.20
N MET A 277 -20.52 11.78 -9.27
CA MET A 277 -19.24 12.25 -8.75
C MET A 277 -18.86 11.40 -7.55
N LEU A 278 -17.65 10.86 -7.55
CA LEU A 278 -17.13 9.97 -6.52
C LEU A 278 -15.97 10.70 -5.85
N TYR A 279 -16.19 11.25 -4.66
CA TYR A 279 -15.16 11.91 -3.87
C TYR A 279 -14.68 10.92 -2.80
N PHE A 280 -13.60 10.24 -3.15
CA PHE A 280 -13.12 9.01 -2.53
C PHE A 280 -11.83 9.35 -1.76
N ASN A 281 -11.99 9.82 -0.52
CA ASN A 281 -10.88 10.10 0.39
C ASN A 281 -10.39 8.77 0.98
N ALA A 282 -9.35 8.24 0.35
CA ALA A 282 -8.75 6.94 0.62
C ALA A 282 -7.39 7.05 1.33
N ASP A 283 -6.86 8.25 1.60
CA ASP A 283 -5.66 8.45 2.45
C ASP A 283 -6.01 8.28 3.95
N ASN A 284 -6.38 7.06 4.29
CA ASN A 284 -6.65 6.59 5.65
C ASN A 284 -6.69 5.05 5.63
N SER A 285 -7.20 4.43 6.70
CA SER A 285 -7.29 2.97 6.80
C SER A 285 -8.27 2.29 5.81
N LEU A 286 -9.10 3.05 5.07
CA LEU A 286 -10.07 2.50 4.12
C LEU A 286 -9.56 2.34 2.69
N GLU A 287 -8.30 2.70 2.41
CA GLU A 287 -7.75 2.84 1.05
C GLU A 287 -8.09 1.68 0.09
N LYS A 288 -7.98 0.44 0.59
CA LYS A 288 -8.26 -0.78 -0.18
C LYS A 288 -9.74 -0.94 -0.53
N TYR A 289 -10.66 -0.64 0.38
CA TYR A 289 -12.11 -0.80 0.13
C TYR A 289 -12.59 0.20 -0.90
N ILE A 290 -12.14 1.44 -0.75
CA ILE A 290 -12.47 2.50 -1.68
C ILE A 290 -11.91 2.16 -3.08
N TYR A 291 -10.77 1.47 -3.17
CA TYR A 291 -10.28 0.90 -4.43
C TYR A 291 -11.12 -0.28 -4.95
N ASP A 292 -11.44 -1.28 -4.11
CA ASP A 292 -12.32 -2.40 -4.50
C ASP A 292 -13.67 -1.89 -5.04
N ASN A 293 -14.21 -0.84 -4.42
CA ASN A 293 -15.46 -0.17 -4.80
C ASN A 293 -15.35 0.56 -6.15
N ILE A 294 -14.16 1.02 -6.56
CA ILE A 294 -13.92 1.49 -7.94
C ILE A 294 -13.98 0.31 -8.91
N GLN A 295 -13.36 -0.83 -8.57
CA GLN A 295 -13.40 -2.02 -9.42
C GLN A 295 -14.82 -2.61 -9.55
N GLU A 296 -15.70 -2.46 -8.55
CA GLU A 296 -17.12 -2.78 -8.70
C GLU A 296 -17.83 -1.92 -9.76
N ILE A 297 -17.51 -0.62 -9.84
CA ILE A 297 -18.04 0.29 -10.87
C ILE A 297 -17.52 -0.10 -12.26
N GLU A 298 -16.24 -0.45 -12.36
CA GLU A 298 -15.63 -0.95 -13.61
C GLU A 298 -16.25 -2.29 -14.05
N ALA A 299 -16.42 -3.24 -13.12
CA ALA A 299 -17.06 -4.52 -13.38
C ALA A 299 -18.54 -4.37 -13.81
N ALA A 300 -19.24 -3.37 -13.27
CA ALA A 300 -20.58 -2.98 -13.73
C ALA A 300 -20.58 -2.24 -15.10
N GLY A 301 -19.42 -2.00 -15.71
CA GLY A 301 -19.24 -1.44 -17.05
C GLY A 301 -18.69 0.00 -17.10
N GLY A 302 -18.35 0.61 -15.96
CA GLY A 302 -17.80 1.97 -15.88
C GLY A 302 -18.69 3.05 -16.51
N SER A 303 -18.07 4.17 -16.91
CA SER A 303 -18.76 5.25 -17.64
C SER A 303 -19.10 4.82 -19.07
N ASP A 304 -20.31 5.13 -19.56
CA ASP A 304 -20.80 4.74 -20.89
C ASP A 304 -21.46 5.91 -21.66
N ALA A 305 -22.40 5.64 -22.57
CA ALA A 305 -23.14 6.67 -23.30
C ALA A 305 -24.23 7.39 -22.47
N ASN A 306 -24.74 6.78 -21.38
CA ASN A 306 -25.85 7.25 -20.57
C ASN A 306 -25.42 7.83 -19.20
N VAL A 307 -24.29 7.37 -18.65
CA VAL A 307 -23.77 7.78 -17.33
C VAL A 307 -22.27 8.11 -17.36
N ASN A 308 -21.89 9.13 -16.58
CA ASN A 308 -20.50 9.42 -16.19
C ASN A 308 -20.28 8.96 -14.74
N PHE A 309 -19.23 8.19 -14.48
CA PHE A 309 -18.67 7.97 -13.15
C PHE A 309 -17.36 8.74 -13.07
N VAL A 310 -17.40 9.91 -12.43
CA VAL A 310 -16.29 10.86 -12.35
C VAL A 310 -15.62 10.69 -11.01
N LEU A 311 -14.38 10.21 -11.00
CA LEU A 311 -13.61 9.94 -9.81
C LEU A 311 -12.74 11.14 -9.41
N MET A 312 -12.69 11.42 -8.11
CA MET A 312 -11.58 12.03 -7.40
C MET A 312 -11.18 11.04 -6.30
N TYR A 313 -10.06 10.36 -6.49
CA TYR A 313 -9.47 9.43 -5.55
C TYR A 313 -8.21 10.05 -4.96
N ASP A 314 -7.90 9.72 -3.72
CA ASP A 314 -6.69 10.16 -3.04
C ASP A 314 -6.22 9.08 -2.07
N GLY A 315 -5.02 8.53 -2.26
CA GLY A 315 -4.57 7.34 -1.54
C GLY A 315 -3.06 7.22 -1.42
N LYS A 316 -2.61 6.72 -0.26
CA LYS A 316 -1.25 6.84 0.28
C LYS A 316 -0.35 5.62 0.09
N ARG A 317 -0.89 4.41 0.17
CA ARG A 317 -0.12 3.15 0.20
C ARG A 317 0.09 2.56 -1.17
N PHE A 318 -0.89 2.69 -2.07
CA PHE A 318 -0.81 2.08 -3.41
C PHE A 318 -0.09 2.93 -4.47
N SER A 319 0.59 4.01 -4.04
CA SER A 319 1.42 4.92 -4.86
C SER A 319 0.71 5.73 -5.94
N LEU A 320 -0.62 5.69 -5.99
CA LEU A 320 -1.40 6.47 -6.94
C LEU A 320 -1.38 7.97 -6.60
N GLY A 321 -1.28 8.33 -5.31
CA GLY A 321 -1.57 9.68 -4.82
C GLY A 321 -2.96 10.09 -5.25
N SER A 322 -3.19 11.39 -5.38
CA SER A 322 -4.45 11.89 -5.90
C SER A 322 -4.61 11.66 -7.40
N GLN A 323 -5.80 11.18 -7.80
CA GLN A 323 -6.17 10.83 -9.18
C GLN A 323 -7.57 11.34 -9.51
N ARG A 324 -7.78 11.81 -10.75
CA ARG A 324 -9.12 12.11 -11.26
C ARG A 324 -9.30 11.81 -12.75
N GLY A 325 -10.54 11.52 -13.14
CA GLY A 325 -10.95 11.19 -14.50
C GLY A 325 -12.31 10.48 -14.55
N LEU A 326 -12.72 10.01 -15.73
CA LEU A 326 -13.83 9.06 -15.86
C LEU A 326 -13.34 7.63 -15.67
N ILE A 327 -14.00 6.88 -14.79
CA ILE A 327 -13.81 5.43 -14.66
C ILE A 327 -14.26 4.74 -15.96
N ARG A 328 -13.42 3.87 -16.51
CA ARG A 328 -13.71 3.01 -17.68
C ARG A 328 -13.46 1.55 -17.33
N ALA A 329 -14.34 0.66 -17.79
CA ALA A 329 -14.10 -0.77 -17.62
C ALA A 329 -12.91 -1.25 -18.47
N ASP A 330 -11.94 -1.90 -17.83
CA ASP A 330 -10.81 -2.59 -18.47
C ASP A 330 -10.87 -4.13 -18.34
N GLY A 331 -11.53 -4.62 -17.28
CA GLY A 331 -11.63 -6.04 -16.95
C GLY A 331 -10.46 -6.59 -16.11
N ASP A 332 -9.59 -5.72 -15.58
CA ASP A 332 -8.42 -6.10 -14.76
C ASP A 332 -8.47 -5.41 -13.37
N PRO A 333 -8.84 -6.13 -12.29
CA PRO A 333 -9.02 -5.55 -10.96
C PRO A 333 -7.73 -5.02 -10.31
N ARG A 334 -6.57 -5.07 -11.00
CA ARG A 334 -5.28 -4.51 -10.57
C ARG A 334 -4.95 -3.16 -11.22
N LYS A 335 -5.80 -2.71 -12.13
CA LYS A 335 -5.66 -1.45 -12.83
C LYS A 335 -6.76 -0.51 -12.41
N LEU A 336 -6.44 0.77 -12.53
CA LEU A 336 -7.42 1.84 -12.52
C LEU A 336 -7.37 2.52 -13.88
N THR A 337 -8.41 2.34 -14.69
CA THR A 337 -8.44 2.87 -16.05
C THR A 337 -9.23 4.18 -16.08
N LEU A 338 -8.49 5.29 -16.11
CA LEU A 338 -9.06 6.64 -16.13
C LEU A 338 -8.94 7.28 -17.52
N GLU A 339 -10.09 7.66 -18.07
CA GLU A 339 -10.13 8.59 -19.19
C GLU A 339 -10.10 10.02 -18.66
N ARG A 340 -8.96 10.70 -18.86
CA ARG A 340 -8.76 12.09 -18.42
C ARG A 340 -9.24 13.11 -19.45
N VAL A 341 -9.28 14.35 -18.99
CA VAL A 341 -9.51 15.52 -19.83
C VAL A 341 -8.23 15.84 -20.64
N LEU A 342 -8.39 16.10 -21.94
CA LEU A 342 -7.27 16.43 -22.84
C LEU A 342 -6.53 17.69 -22.39
N GLY A 343 -5.23 17.53 -22.15
CA GLY A 343 -4.34 18.60 -21.67
C GLY A 343 -4.22 18.70 -20.15
N GLU A 344 -4.88 17.82 -19.40
CA GLU A 344 -4.66 17.62 -17.97
C GLU A 344 -3.40 16.79 -17.71
N SER A 345 -2.76 17.01 -16.55
CA SER A 345 -1.60 16.23 -16.11
C SER A 345 -2.04 14.90 -15.52
N ALA A 346 -1.35 13.82 -15.90
CA ALA A 346 -1.42 12.51 -15.25
C ALA A 346 -1.19 12.60 -13.72
N GLN A 347 -0.28 13.47 -13.33
CA GLN A 347 0.03 13.78 -11.94
C GLN A 347 -0.64 15.08 -11.56
N ILE A 348 -1.76 15.01 -10.83
CA ILE A 348 -2.35 16.19 -10.19
C ILE A 348 -1.65 16.56 -8.88
N GLY A 349 -0.76 15.69 -8.38
CA GLY A 349 -0.06 15.82 -7.10
C GLY A 349 -1.00 15.61 -5.92
N GLU A 350 -0.43 15.43 -4.73
CA GLU A 350 -1.19 15.21 -3.50
C GLU A 350 -2.19 16.34 -3.22
N ARG A 351 -3.35 15.96 -2.70
CA ARG A 351 -4.51 16.82 -2.47
C ARG A 351 -4.85 16.80 -0.99
N ASN A 352 -5.58 17.81 -0.55
CA ASN A 352 -6.16 17.82 0.78
C ASN A 352 -7.66 17.59 0.62
N MET A 353 -8.10 16.36 0.86
CA MET A 353 -9.50 15.94 0.77
C MET A 353 -10.33 16.38 1.98
N GLY A 354 -9.69 16.95 3.01
CA GLY A 354 -10.34 17.72 4.07
C GLY A 354 -10.62 19.18 3.68
N ASP A 355 -9.91 19.76 2.70
CA ASP A 355 -10.09 21.17 2.31
C ASP A 355 -11.41 21.38 1.54
N PRO A 356 -12.37 22.19 2.04
CA PRO A 356 -13.60 22.51 1.31
C PRO A 356 -13.36 23.15 -0.06
N THR A 357 -12.21 23.77 -0.28
CA THR A 357 -11.80 24.36 -1.56
C THR A 357 -11.54 23.29 -2.61
N GLU A 358 -10.96 22.15 -2.24
CA GLU A 358 -10.68 21.04 -3.17
C GLU A 358 -11.97 20.32 -3.54
N LEU A 359 -12.88 20.06 -2.58
CA LEU A 359 -14.21 19.53 -2.88
C LEU A 359 -15.01 20.46 -3.81
N ALA A 360 -15.02 21.76 -3.54
CA ALA A 360 -15.70 22.75 -4.38
C ALA A 360 -15.10 22.78 -5.81
N ALA A 361 -13.76 22.76 -5.91
CA ALA A 361 -13.06 22.73 -7.19
C ALA A 361 -13.33 21.45 -7.99
N PHE A 362 -13.39 20.29 -7.32
CA PHE A 362 -13.76 19.02 -7.95
C PHE A 362 -15.19 19.05 -8.50
N VAL A 363 -16.17 19.51 -7.73
CA VAL A 363 -17.58 19.58 -8.19
C VAL A 363 -17.72 20.49 -9.41
N GLU A 364 -17.12 21.68 -9.39
CA GLU A 364 -17.13 22.62 -10.52
C GLU A 364 -16.44 22.02 -11.76
N TRP A 365 -15.26 21.41 -11.59
CA TRP A 365 -14.53 20.73 -12.66
C TRP A 365 -15.34 19.57 -13.26
N ALA A 366 -15.94 18.72 -12.42
CA ALA A 366 -16.73 17.57 -12.86
C ALA A 366 -17.97 18.00 -13.65
N LYS A 367 -18.69 19.05 -13.21
CA LYS A 367 -19.85 19.60 -13.94
C LYS A 367 -19.46 20.24 -15.27
N ALA A 368 -18.30 20.90 -15.33
CA ALA A 368 -17.81 21.56 -16.54
C ALA A 368 -17.25 20.56 -17.58
N ALA A 369 -16.54 19.52 -17.12
CA ALA A 369 -15.97 18.48 -17.99
C ALA A 369 -17.02 17.47 -18.46
N TYR A 370 -17.93 17.07 -17.56
CA TYR A 370 -18.86 15.96 -17.76
C TYR A 370 -20.32 16.41 -17.48
N PRO A 371 -20.94 17.20 -18.38
CA PRO A 371 -22.30 17.69 -18.18
C PRO A 371 -23.34 16.56 -18.26
N ALA A 372 -24.38 16.67 -17.43
CA ALA A 372 -25.51 15.75 -17.40
C ALA A 372 -26.83 16.46 -17.03
N GLU A 373 -27.95 15.77 -17.25
CA GLU A 373 -29.28 16.20 -16.81
C GLU A 373 -29.47 16.06 -15.28
N ARG A 374 -28.80 15.08 -14.68
CA ARG A 374 -28.86 14.74 -13.26
C ARG A 374 -27.47 14.57 -12.65
N TYR A 375 -27.32 14.94 -11.39
CA TYR A 375 -26.06 14.90 -10.67
C TYR A 375 -26.20 14.18 -9.32
N ALA A 376 -25.33 13.20 -9.09
CA ALA A 376 -25.12 12.59 -7.78
C ALA A 376 -23.71 12.90 -7.27
N LEU A 377 -23.55 13.05 -5.95
CA LEU A 377 -22.25 13.13 -5.29
C LEU A 377 -22.18 12.05 -4.21
N ILE A 378 -21.21 11.14 -4.32
CA ILE A 378 -20.94 10.09 -3.33
C ILE A 378 -19.63 10.44 -2.61
N LEU A 379 -19.69 10.45 -1.29
CA LEU A 379 -18.58 10.72 -0.38
C LEU A 379 -18.26 9.42 0.35
N SER A 380 -17.12 8.80 0.05
CA SER A 380 -16.68 7.52 0.66
C SER A 380 -15.40 7.72 1.47
N ALA A 381 -15.48 7.46 2.78
CA ALA A 381 -14.39 7.50 3.79
C ALA A 381 -14.96 7.19 5.19
N HIS A 382 -14.20 7.41 6.27
CA HIS A 382 -14.75 7.41 7.63
C HIS A 382 -15.71 8.59 7.86
N GLY A 383 -16.67 8.40 8.78
CA GLY A 383 -17.63 9.43 9.18
C GLY A 383 -17.75 9.54 10.70
N ASP A 384 -17.96 10.78 11.18
CA ASP A 384 -18.18 11.15 12.58
C ASP A 384 -19.48 11.97 12.72
N GLY A 385 -20.47 11.62 11.90
CA GLY A 385 -21.80 12.23 11.85
C GLY A 385 -21.80 13.75 11.72
N TRP A 386 -22.39 14.44 12.70
CA TRP A 386 -22.55 15.89 12.71
C TRP A 386 -21.22 16.67 12.78
N LYS A 387 -20.12 16.02 13.16
CA LYS A 387 -18.83 16.67 13.40
C LYS A 387 -18.00 16.77 12.13
N SER A 388 -17.62 15.64 11.53
CA SER A 388 -16.63 15.58 10.45
C SER A 388 -16.78 14.34 9.57
N TYR A 389 -16.22 14.42 8.37
CA TYR A 389 -16.09 13.31 7.40
C TYR A 389 -14.63 13.25 6.90
N GLY A 390 -14.16 12.06 6.55
CA GLY A 390 -12.93 11.85 5.76
C GLY A 390 -11.65 12.37 6.41
N PRO A 391 -11.03 11.63 7.35
CA PRO A 391 -9.64 11.88 7.71
C PRO A 391 -8.76 11.70 6.47
N ASP A 392 -7.92 12.69 6.22
CA ASP A 392 -6.86 12.67 5.22
C ASP A 392 -5.52 12.67 5.96
N GLU A 393 -4.78 11.55 5.91
CA GLU A 393 -3.62 11.33 6.76
C GLU A 393 -2.32 12.05 6.33
N THR A 394 -2.18 12.46 5.07
CA THR A 394 -0.97 13.11 4.53
C THR A 394 -1.21 14.44 3.78
N SER A 395 -2.46 14.92 3.78
CA SER A 395 -2.97 16.27 3.49
C SER A 395 -1.90 17.39 3.44
N PRO A 396 -1.57 17.89 2.24
CA PRO A 396 -0.65 19.01 2.08
C PRO A 396 -1.12 20.29 2.78
N GLY A 397 -0.26 20.82 3.65
CA GLY A 397 -0.51 22.08 4.36
C GLY A 397 -1.21 21.94 5.71
N ALA A 398 -1.75 20.77 6.04
CA ALA A 398 -2.29 20.47 7.36
C ALA A 398 -1.17 20.22 8.40
N ARG A 399 -1.55 20.08 9.68
CA ARG A 399 -0.64 19.76 10.79
C ARG A 399 -1.02 18.43 11.43
N GLY A 400 -0.80 17.34 10.68
CA GLY A 400 -1.40 16.04 10.95
C GLY A 400 -2.62 15.87 10.05
N PHE A 401 -3.61 15.11 10.50
CA PHE A 401 -4.79 14.83 9.70
C PHE A 401 -5.64 16.07 9.46
N ASP A 402 -6.17 16.22 8.25
CA ASP A 402 -7.28 17.12 7.97
C ASP A 402 -8.60 16.34 7.90
N PHE A 403 -9.71 17.04 8.13
CA PHE A 403 -11.06 16.48 8.12
C PHE A 403 -12.01 17.51 7.52
N LEU A 404 -12.89 17.09 6.61
CA LEU A 404 -13.93 17.98 6.13
C LEU A 404 -15.02 18.12 7.20
N TYR A 405 -15.08 19.26 7.89
CA TYR A 405 -16.10 19.51 8.90
C TYR A 405 -17.45 19.84 8.25
N MET A 406 -18.57 19.52 8.91
CA MET A 406 -19.90 19.64 8.29
C MET A 406 -20.29 21.08 7.88
N GLY A 407 -19.74 22.11 8.53
CA GLY A 407 -19.91 23.51 8.12
C GLY A 407 -19.04 23.93 6.91
N GLU A 408 -17.92 23.24 6.69
CA GLU A 408 -17.04 23.42 5.54
C GLU A 408 -17.62 22.72 4.31
N LEU A 409 -18.13 21.49 4.48
CA LEU A 409 -18.95 20.79 3.48
C LEU A 409 -20.12 21.67 2.99
N GLN A 410 -20.90 22.27 3.89
CA GLN A 410 -21.98 23.20 3.49
C GLN A 410 -21.43 24.40 2.69
N SER A 411 -20.25 24.89 3.06
CA SER A 411 -19.62 26.03 2.39
C SER A 411 -19.10 25.66 1.00
N ALA A 412 -18.50 24.48 0.84
CA ALA A 412 -18.00 23.93 -0.42
C ALA A 412 -19.13 23.68 -1.44
N LEU A 413 -20.25 23.13 -0.98
CA LEU A 413 -21.39 22.80 -1.84
C LEU A 413 -22.36 23.98 -2.03
N ARG A 414 -22.06 25.17 -1.51
CA ARG A 414 -22.99 26.30 -1.52
C ARG A 414 -23.30 26.79 -2.94
N GLY A 415 -24.59 26.83 -3.28
CA GLY A 415 -25.05 27.23 -4.62
C GLY A 415 -25.01 26.09 -5.64
N GLN A 416 -24.50 24.91 -5.26
CA GLN A 416 -24.67 23.69 -6.03
C GLN A 416 -26.10 23.16 -5.89
N ARG A 417 -26.49 22.36 -6.89
CA ARG A 417 -27.63 21.46 -6.79
C ARG A 417 -27.22 20.06 -7.23
N PHE A 418 -27.73 19.07 -6.51
CA PHE A 418 -27.64 17.65 -6.78
C PHE A 418 -29.04 17.03 -6.68
N ASP A 419 -29.24 15.92 -7.39
CA ASP A 419 -30.44 15.11 -7.26
C ASP A 419 -30.29 14.11 -6.09
N LEU A 420 -29.05 13.69 -5.81
CA LEU A 420 -28.69 12.81 -4.69
C LEU A 420 -27.32 13.18 -4.12
N ILE A 421 -27.19 13.16 -2.80
CA ILE A 421 -25.91 13.06 -2.11
C ILE A 421 -25.90 11.75 -1.31
N GLY A 422 -24.86 10.94 -1.50
CA GLY A 422 -24.64 9.69 -0.78
C GLY A 422 -23.43 9.81 0.14
N PHE A 423 -23.56 9.35 1.38
CA PHE A 423 -22.41 9.16 2.28
C PHE A 423 -22.22 7.67 2.51
N ASP A 424 -21.20 7.16 1.83
CA ASP A 424 -20.63 5.85 2.07
C ASP A 424 -19.64 5.96 3.25
N ALA A 425 -20.21 6.33 4.40
CA ALA A 425 -19.50 6.65 5.63
C ALA A 425 -20.37 6.40 6.88
N CYS A 426 -19.72 6.10 8.00
CA CYS A 426 -20.37 5.80 9.28
C CYS A 426 -21.14 7.00 9.87
N MET A 427 -22.28 6.72 10.50
CA MET A 427 -23.05 7.66 11.35
C MET A 427 -23.55 8.95 10.67
N MET A 428 -23.50 9.04 9.35
CA MET A 428 -23.81 10.29 8.65
C MET A 428 -25.31 10.62 8.63
N ALA A 429 -26.23 9.66 8.76
CA ALA A 429 -27.68 9.87 8.68
C ALA A 429 -28.33 10.61 9.88
N GLY A 430 -27.60 11.53 10.51
CA GLY A 430 -28.12 12.46 11.51
C GLY A 430 -28.90 13.63 10.90
N ILE A 431 -29.86 14.17 11.66
CA ILE A 431 -30.66 15.32 11.23
C ILE A 431 -29.80 16.59 11.06
N GLU A 432 -28.70 16.68 11.81
CA GLU A 432 -27.70 17.74 11.75
C GLU A 432 -27.02 17.79 10.38
N VAL A 433 -26.62 16.62 9.86
CA VAL A 433 -25.97 16.47 8.52
C VAL A 433 -26.99 16.78 7.43
N ALA A 434 -28.18 16.19 7.50
CA ALA A 434 -29.28 16.50 6.58
C ALA A 434 -29.63 18.00 6.57
N THR A 435 -29.57 18.67 7.72
CA THR A 435 -29.80 20.12 7.85
C THR A 435 -28.73 20.96 7.16
N GLN A 436 -27.49 20.47 7.02
CA GLN A 436 -26.45 21.13 6.23
C GLN A 436 -26.71 21.01 4.72
N LEU A 437 -27.25 19.88 4.28
CA LEU A 437 -27.44 19.51 2.87
C LEU A 437 -28.79 19.93 2.26
N ARG A 438 -29.77 20.29 3.09
CA ARG A 438 -31.18 20.56 2.70
C ARG A 438 -31.38 21.54 1.53
N ASP A 439 -30.44 22.47 1.34
CA ASP A 439 -30.53 23.54 0.33
C ASP A 439 -29.76 23.19 -0.97
N VAL A 440 -29.08 22.03 -1.02
CA VAL A 440 -28.20 21.61 -2.14
C VAL A 440 -28.53 20.24 -2.74
N THR A 441 -29.37 19.41 -2.09
CA THR A 441 -29.79 18.10 -2.64
C THR A 441 -31.28 17.82 -2.46
N ASP A 442 -31.89 17.15 -3.44
CA ASP A 442 -33.27 16.66 -3.34
C ASP A 442 -33.37 15.39 -2.46
N TYR A 443 -32.37 14.50 -2.55
CA TYR A 443 -32.29 13.27 -1.75
C TYR A 443 -30.94 13.11 -1.07
N TYR A 444 -30.95 12.43 0.08
CA TYR A 444 -29.78 12.12 0.88
C TYR A 444 -29.83 10.65 1.32
N VAL A 445 -28.73 9.90 1.13
CA VAL A 445 -28.61 8.47 1.47
C VAL A 445 -27.37 8.25 2.34
N ALA A 446 -27.56 7.63 3.51
CA ALA A 446 -26.49 7.32 4.47
C ALA A 446 -26.96 6.31 5.53
N SER A 447 -26.03 5.86 6.38
CA SER A 447 -26.32 5.06 7.57
C SER A 447 -26.38 5.90 8.85
N GLU A 448 -27.31 5.57 9.76
CA GLU A 448 -27.35 6.11 11.14
C GLU A 448 -26.24 5.50 12.01
N GLN A 449 -25.73 4.33 11.60
CA GLN A 449 -24.76 3.52 12.34
C GLN A 449 -23.44 3.40 11.55
N THR A 450 -22.51 2.61 12.08
CA THR A 450 -21.36 2.13 11.31
C THR A 450 -21.81 1.39 10.05
N ILE A 451 -21.07 1.56 8.95
CA ILE A 451 -21.20 0.74 7.74
C ILE A 451 -20.08 -0.32 7.71
N PRO A 452 -20.26 -1.45 7.00
CA PRO A 452 -19.17 -2.39 6.72
C PRO A 452 -18.08 -1.73 5.87
N GLY A 453 -16.84 -2.24 5.94
CA GLY A 453 -15.71 -1.69 5.19
C GLY A 453 -15.93 -1.63 3.67
N PHE A 454 -16.65 -2.60 3.09
CA PHE A 454 -17.02 -2.61 1.66
C PHE A 454 -18.06 -1.54 1.26
N GLY A 455 -18.72 -0.88 2.21
CA GLY A 455 -19.60 0.25 1.92
C GLY A 455 -20.88 -0.08 1.14
N PHE A 456 -21.24 0.80 0.21
CA PHE A 456 -22.39 0.63 -0.68
C PHE A 456 -22.15 -0.46 -1.76
N PRO A 457 -23.19 -1.13 -2.29
CA PRO A 457 -23.06 -2.07 -3.39
C PRO A 457 -22.92 -1.31 -4.72
N TYR A 458 -21.69 -0.96 -5.09
CA TYR A 458 -21.40 -0.10 -6.24
C TYR A 458 -21.72 -0.80 -7.55
N ASP A 459 -21.54 -2.12 -7.62
CA ASP A 459 -21.90 -2.95 -8.76
C ASP A 459 -23.38 -2.78 -9.17
N THR A 460 -24.25 -2.81 -8.16
CA THR A 460 -25.70 -2.96 -8.28
C THR A 460 -26.34 -1.64 -8.68
N PHE A 461 -25.97 -0.52 -8.04
CA PHE A 461 -26.52 0.77 -8.42
C PHE A 461 -25.91 1.28 -9.73
N SER A 462 -24.64 0.98 -10.02
CA SER A 462 -24.01 1.38 -11.28
C SER A 462 -24.64 0.68 -12.48
N ALA A 463 -24.97 -0.61 -12.35
CA ALA A 463 -25.76 -1.33 -13.36
C ALA A 463 -27.18 -0.77 -13.50
N GLY A 464 -27.81 -0.31 -12.41
CA GLY A 464 -29.17 0.23 -12.39
C GLY A 464 -29.36 1.62 -13.04
N LEU A 465 -28.27 2.35 -13.33
CA LEU A 465 -28.31 3.71 -13.91
C LEU A 465 -28.32 3.77 -15.45
N ARG A 466 -28.18 2.64 -16.15
CA ARG A 466 -27.95 2.59 -17.60
C ARG A 466 -29.23 2.73 -18.43
#